data_AF-A0A0C2EBG8-F1
#
_entry.id   AF-A0A0C2EBG8-F1
#
_cell.length_a   1.000
_cell.length_b   1.000
_cell.length_c   1.000
_cell.angle_alpha   90.00
_cell.angle_beta   90.00
_cell.angle_gamma   90.00
#
_symmetry.space_group_name_H-M   'P 1'
#
loop_
_entity.id
_entity.type
_entity.pdbx_description
1 polymer ?
#
loop_
_entity_poly.entity_id
_entity_poly.type
_entity_poly.pdbx_seq_one_letter_code
_entity_poly.pdbx_strand_id
1 'polypeptide(L)'
;MRRLVVSLLVLVLFLAGCQSGTYKIPREEFTQQVRTLGVLPILIDEDSSIQHPQGEEVLALLRRHSAAREERLIQILRDGGGFFDVRHVNQDPRRLSQRLLVAREADDGGLPYDFSASTARQIADELVVDALLVVTLHGREVVERRWDRTRLNFLEAPYNNVLAAAVVIDRDGQILWRLDEGAGAKFLALQYPDFDEAFYNKADAVRLKFLTPQGVERTLEEPGGGLLARSTYPKLYAEVFERIGRSLKPGVIRSWRPAARPQE
;
A
#
# COMPACT_ATOMS: atom_id res chain seq x y z
N MET A 1 -18.86 -2.29 -43.71
CA MET A 1 -18.84 -3.08 -42.45
C MET A 1 -17.44 -3.51 -42.00
N ARG A 2 -16.56 -4.03 -42.87
CA ARG A 2 -15.18 -4.46 -42.53
C ARG A 2 -14.28 -3.39 -41.86
N ARG A 3 -14.45 -2.10 -42.20
CA ARG A 3 -13.66 -0.98 -41.63
C ARG A 3 -14.06 -0.60 -40.20
N LEU A 4 -15.31 -0.84 -39.80
CA LEU A 4 -15.81 -0.55 -38.44
C LEU A 4 -15.31 -1.59 -37.42
N VAL A 5 -15.14 -2.85 -37.85
CA VAL A 5 -14.63 -3.94 -37.00
C VAL A 5 -13.14 -3.74 -36.68
N VAL A 6 -12.35 -3.22 -37.62
CA VAL A 6 -10.91 -2.96 -37.41
C VAL A 6 -10.69 -1.77 -36.47
N SER A 7 -11.49 -0.69 -36.58
CA SER A 7 -11.41 0.44 -35.65
C SER A 7 -11.81 0.07 -34.22
N LEU A 8 -12.77 -0.86 -34.05
CA LEU A 8 -13.16 -1.33 -32.72
C LEU A 8 -12.07 -2.22 -32.07
N LEU A 9 -11.34 -3.00 -32.87
CA LEU A 9 -10.25 -3.87 -32.37
C LEU A 9 -9.02 -3.07 -31.91
N VAL A 10 -8.74 -1.93 -32.56
CA VAL A 10 -7.63 -1.03 -32.19
C VAL A 10 -7.96 -0.24 -30.92
N LEU A 11 -9.22 0.12 -30.68
CA LEU A 11 -9.63 0.84 -29.47
C LEU A 11 -9.53 -0.04 -28.20
N VAL A 12 -9.72 -1.36 -28.34
CA VAL A 12 -9.57 -2.32 -27.22
C VAL A 12 -8.10 -2.54 -26.85
N LEU A 13 -7.15 -2.35 -27.78
CA LEU A 13 -5.71 -2.51 -27.52
C LEU A 13 -5.08 -1.38 -26.70
N PHE A 14 -5.72 -0.21 -26.62
CA PHE A 14 -5.27 0.92 -25.79
C PHE A 14 -5.83 0.91 -24.36
N LEU A 15 -6.66 -0.07 -24.00
CA LEU A 15 -7.07 -0.33 -22.61
C LEU A 15 -6.04 -1.20 -21.88
N ALA A 16 -4.75 -1.05 -22.20
CA ALA A 16 -3.68 -1.58 -21.37
C ALA A 16 -3.76 -0.89 -20.01
N GLY A 17 -4.39 -1.57 -19.06
CA GLY A 17 -4.72 -1.04 -17.76
C GLY A 17 -3.49 -0.49 -17.05
N CYS A 18 -3.67 0.64 -16.35
CA CYS A 18 -2.71 1.15 -15.39
C CYS A 18 -2.38 0.04 -14.39
N GLN A 19 -1.30 -0.69 -14.64
CA GLN A 19 -0.76 -1.66 -13.71
C GLN A 19 -0.23 -0.84 -12.53
N SER A 20 -0.99 -0.80 -11.44
CA SER A 20 -0.51 -0.23 -10.17
C SER A 20 0.65 -1.10 -9.72
N GLY A 21 1.86 -0.56 -9.64
CA GLY A 21 3.08 -1.26 -9.21
C GLY A 21 4.24 -1.13 -10.19
N THR A 22 5.38 -0.63 -9.73
CA THR A 22 6.63 -0.54 -10.52
C THR A 22 7.64 -1.58 -10.06
N TYR A 23 8.06 -2.44 -10.98
CA TYR A 23 9.22 -3.31 -10.79
C TYR A 23 10.51 -2.52 -11.08
N LYS A 24 11.49 -2.59 -10.18
CA LYS A 24 12.81 -1.95 -10.37
C LYS A 24 13.78 -2.82 -11.16
N ILE A 25 13.44 -4.09 -11.32
CA ILE A 25 14.08 -5.06 -12.22
C ILE A 25 13.05 -5.59 -13.23
N PRO A 26 13.46 -6.18 -14.36
CA PRO A 26 12.54 -6.86 -15.28
C PRO A 26 11.66 -7.88 -14.54
N ARG A 27 10.39 -7.98 -14.93
CA ARG A 27 9.41 -8.82 -14.22
C ARG A 27 9.76 -10.31 -14.28
N GLU A 28 10.35 -10.75 -15.38
CA GLU A 28 10.86 -12.11 -15.56
C GLU A 28 11.97 -12.42 -14.56
N GLU A 29 12.89 -11.46 -14.38
CA GLU A 29 13.98 -11.54 -13.41
C GLU A 29 13.43 -11.56 -11.98
N PHE A 30 12.47 -10.69 -11.66
CA PHE A 30 11.77 -10.69 -10.37
C PHE A 30 11.14 -12.06 -10.07
N THR A 31 10.46 -12.66 -11.04
CA THR A 31 9.78 -13.95 -10.87
C THR A 31 10.78 -15.10 -10.69
N GLN A 32 11.97 -14.99 -11.28
CA GLN A 32 13.04 -15.97 -11.10
C GLN A 32 13.71 -15.85 -9.73
N GLN A 33 13.94 -14.61 -9.27
CA GLN A 33 14.62 -14.31 -8.02
C GLN A 33 13.71 -14.49 -6.79
N VAL A 34 12.43 -14.10 -6.87
CA VAL A 34 11.51 -14.08 -5.74
C VAL A 34 10.50 -15.23 -5.85
N ARG A 35 10.86 -16.41 -5.35
CA ARG A 35 9.95 -17.56 -5.30
C ARG A 35 9.25 -17.65 -3.95
N THR A 36 9.94 -17.31 -2.88
CA THR A 36 9.44 -17.34 -1.50
C THR A 36 9.44 -15.94 -0.91
N LEU A 37 8.30 -15.49 -0.40
CA LEU A 37 8.11 -14.12 0.08
C LEU A 37 7.78 -14.11 1.57
N GLY A 38 8.59 -13.41 2.37
CA GLY A 38 8.25 -13.09 3.76
C GLY A 38 7.40 -11.83 3.83
N VAL A 39 6.28 -11.84 4.56
CA VAL A 39 5.41 -10.68 4.74
C VAL A 39 5.58 -10.16 6.16
N LEU A 40 6.04 -8.92 6.28
CA LEU A 40 6.23 -8.26 7.57
C LEU A 40 4.89 -7.84 8.18
N PRO A 41 4.82 -7.70 9.53
CA PRO A 41 3.73 -6.97 10.14
C PRO A 41 3.72 -5.54 9.60
N ILE A 42 2.55 -4.92 9.54
CA ILE A 42 2.44 -3.53 9.07
C ILE A 42 3.27 -2.63 10.00
N LEU A 43 4.26 -1.96 9.42
CA LEU A 43 5.13 -1.04 10.13
C LEU A 43 4.47 0.34 10.21
N ILE A 44 4.73 1.04 11.31
CA ILE A 44 4.36 2.45 11.46
C ILE A 44 5.66 3.21 11.65
N ASP A 45 5.89 4.19 10.78
CA ASP A 45 7.00 5.12 10.89
C ASP A 45 6.60 6.21 11.90
N GLU A 46 7.01 6.01 13.16
CA GLU A 46 6.70 6.91 14.27
C GLU A 46 7.49 8.22 14.19
N ASP A 47 8.59 8.23 13.44
CA ASP A 47 9.45 9.40 13.24
C ASP A 47 9.00 10.27 12.05
N SER A 48 8.04 9.78 11.25
CA SER A 48 7.44 10.53 10.16
C SER A 48 6.54 11.69 10.62
N SER A 49 6.23 12.60 9.69
CA SER A 49 5.41 13.80 9.95
C SER A 49 3.91 13.48 10.11
N ILE A 50 3.53 12.63 11.06
CA ILE A 50 2.13 12.45 11.48
C ILE A 50 1.76 13.63 12.38
N GLN A 51 1.50 14.79 11.76
CA GLN A 51 1.12 15.99 12.51
C GLN A 51 -0.35 15.89 12.90
N HIS A 52 -0.60 15.79 14.20
CA HIS A 52 -1.94 15.78 14.77
C HIS A 52 -1.89 16.35 16.20
N PRO A 53 -2.85 17.19 16.64
CA PRO A 53 -2.86 17.74 18.00
C PRO A 53 -2.87 16.66 19.10
N GLN A 54 -3.42 15.49 18.79
CA GLN A 54 -3.45 14.28 19.63
C GLN A 54 -2.64 13.15 18.99
N GLY A 55 -1.39 13.43 18.58
CA GLY A 55 -0.55 12.51 17.80
C GLY A 55 -0.35 11.14 18.42
N GLU A 56 -0.03 11.07 19.71
CA GLU A 56 0.18 9.79 20.43
C GLU A 56 -1.05 8.88 20.39
N GLU A 57 -2.25 9.44 20.52
CA GLU A 57 -3.51 8.70 20.48
C GLU A 57 -3.78 8.16 19.07
N VAL A 58 -3.50 8.96 18.03
CA VAL A 58 -3.58 8.54 16.62
C VAL A 58 -2.57 7.42 16.32
N LEU A 59 -1.33 7.54 16.80
CA LEU A 59 -0.33 6.48 16.67
C LEU A 59 -0.76 5.19 17.37
N ALA A 60 -1.32 5.29 18.58
CA ALA A 60 -1.85 4.13 19.30
C ALA A 60 -3.01 3.46 18.53
N LEU A 61 -3.89 4.25 17.91
CA LEU A 61 -4.95 3.76 17.02
C LEU A 61 -4.38 3.04 15.80
N LEU A 62 -3.43 3.63 15.08
CA LEU A 62 -2.81 3.00 13.93
C LEU A 62 -2.18 1.65 14.32
N ARG A 63 -1.44 1.59 15.43
CA ARG A 63 -0.81 0.35 15.93
C ARG A 63 -1.85 -0.72 16.24
N ARG A 64 -2.86 -0.37 17.04
CA ARG A 64 -3.92 -1.30 17.45
C ARG A 64 -4.68 -1.86 16.26
N HIS A 65 -5.03 -1.02 15.29
CA HIS A 65 -5.83 -1.43 14.14
C HIS A 65 -5.01 -2.14 13.05
N SER A 66 -3.69 -1.94 13.02
CA SER A 66 -2.77 -2.61 12.09
C SER A 66 -2.35 -4.01 12.56
N ALA A 67 -2.40 -4.29 13.87
CA ALA A 67 -1.94 -5.55 14.45
C ALA A 67 -2.60 -6.77 13.79
N ALA A 68 -1.77 -7.72 13.35
CA ALA A 68 -2.17 -8.97 12.69
C ALA A 68 -2.99 -8.82 11.40
N ARG A 69 -3.13 -7.61 10.85
CA ARG A 69 -3.92 -7.40 9.62
C ARG A 69 -3.23 -8.01 8.41
N GLU A 70 -1.89 -8.08 8.42
CA GLU A 70 -1.07 -8.68 7.37
C GLU A 70 -1.42 -10.15 7.07
N GLU A 71 -2.06 -10.88 7.99
CA GLU A 71 -2.55 -12.24 7.74
C GLU A 71 -3.49 -12.31 6.54
N ARG A 72 -4.35 -11.30 6.37
CA ARG A 72 -5.25 -11.22 5.22
C ARG A 72 -4.48 -10.98 3.92
N LEU A 73 -3.43 -10.17 3.97
CA LEU A 73 -2.54 -9.93 2.82
C LEU A 73 -1.80 -11.21 2.43
N ILE A 74 -1.30 -11.97 3.41
CA ILE A 74 -0.67 -13.27 3.18
C ILE A 74 -1.63 -14.21 2.45
N GLN A 75 -2.90 -14.28 2.89
CA GLN A 75 -3.89 -15.11 2.23
C GLN A 75 -4.15 -14.66 0.78
N ILE A 76 -4.29 -13.36 0.55
CA ILE A 76 -4.46 -12.79 -0.80
C ILE A 76 -3.29 -13.17 -1.72
N LEU A 77 -2.05 -13.12 -1.21
CA LEU A 77 -0.85 -13.44 -1.98
C LEU A 77 -0.73 -14.94 -2.27
N ARG A 78 -1.08 -15.80 -1.30
CA ARG A 78 -1.14 -17.26 -1.49
C ARG A 78 -2.19 -17.65 -2.53
N ASP A 79 -3.40 -17.11 -2.41
CA ASP A 79 -4.50 -17.36 -3.35
C ASP A 79 -4.20 -16.81 -4.75
N GLY A 80 -3.36 -15.78 -4.83
CA GLY A 80 -2.88 -15.21 -6.09
C GLY A 80 -2.01 -16.18 -6.91
N GLY A 81 -1.42 -17.20 -6.28
CA GLY A 81 -0.58 -18.22 -6.94
C GLY A 81 0.71 -17.69 -7.55
N GLY A 82 1.15 -16.51 -7.12
CA GLY A 82 2.32 -15.84 -7.68
C GLY A 82 3.67 -16.32 -7.13
N PHE A 83 3.66 -16.75 -5.88
CA PHE A 83 4.85 -17.19 -5.17
C PHE A 83 4.74 -18.69 -4.91
N PHE A 84 5.89 -19.37 -4.85
CA PHE A 84 5.97 -20.76 -4.41
C PHE A 84 5.52 -20.89 -2.95
N ASP A 85 5.91 -19.93 -2.10
CA ASP A 85 5.50 -19.87 -0.70
C ASP A 85 5.42 -18.42 -0.21
N VAL A 86 4.53 -18.17 0.74
CA VAL A 86 4.37 -16.86 1.41
C VAL A 86 4.36 -17.10 2.91
N ARG A 87 5.32 -16.50 3.63
CA ARG A 87 5.56 -16.72 5.06
C ARG A 87 5.27 -15.47 5.86
N HIS A 88 4.79 -15.64 7.09
CA HIS A 88 4.59 -14.52 8.02
C HIS A 88 5.88 -14.26 8.79
N VAL A 89 6.30 -13.00 8.87
CA VAL A 89 7.34 -12.58 9.82
C VAL A 89 6.68 -12.26 11.16
N ASN A 90 6.75 -13.18 12.11
CA ASN A 90 6.15 -12.97 13.44
C ASN A 90 7.15 -12.29 14.40
N GLN A 91 7.40 -10.99 14.18
CA GLN A 91 8.25 -10.16 15.03
C GLN A 91 7.50 -8.91 15.51
N ASP A 92 7.96 -8.31 16.61
CA ASP A 92 7.38 -7.05 17.11
C ASP A 92 7.55 -5.93 16.07
N PRO A 93 6.46 -5.30 15.58
CA PRO A 93 6.52 -4.34 14.48
C PRO A 93 7.31 -3.08 14.81
N ARG A 94 7.32 -2.64 16.08
CA ARG A 94 8.07 -1.44 16.48
C ARG A 94 9.57 -1.68 16.49
N ARG A 95 10.01 -2.78 17.12
CA ARG A 95 11.44 -3.16 17.10
C ARG A 95 11.92 -3.42 15.68
N LEU A 96 11.04 -3.98 14.85
CA LEU A 96 11.33 -4.24 13.46
C LEU A 96 11.48 -2.94 12.65
N SER A 97 10.56 -1.98 12.81
CA SER A 97 10.67 -0.69 12.11
C SER A 97 11.95 0.05 12.47
N GLN A 98 12.30 0.13 13.76
CA GLN A 98 13.51 0.79 14.26
C GLN A 98 14.82 0.21 13.71
N ARG A 99 14.84 -1.09 13.40
CA ARG A 99 16.03 -1.79 12.91
C ARG A 99 16.11 -1.89 11.40
N LEU A 100 14.95 -1.91 10.74
CA LEU A 100 14.85 -2.14 9.30
C LEU A 100 14.82 -0.84 8.51
N LEU A 101 14.08 0.17 8.99
CA LEU A 101 13.94 1.45 8.31
C LEU A 101 15.13 2.34 8.66
N VAL A 102 15.88 2.77 7.65
CA VAL A 102 17.01 3.68 7.80
C VAL A 102 16.59 5.01 7.21
N ALA A 103 16.44 6.03 8.06
CA ALA A 103 16.01 7.36 7.64
C ALA A 103 16.91 7.90 6.50
N ARG A 104 16.26 8.50 5.52
CA ARG A 104 16.89 9.11 4.34
C ARG A 104 16.21 10.44 4.05
N GLU A 105 16.97 11.41 3.57
CA GLU A 105 16.37 12.62 3.00
C GLU A 105 15.53 12.24 1.78
N ALA A 106 14.21 12.47 1.87
CA ALA A 106 13.31 12.12 0.80
C ALA A 106 13.58 13.02 -0.42
N ASP A 107 14.07 12.43 -1.50
CA ASP A 107 14.04 13.07 -2.82
C ASP A 107 12.59 13.36 -3.24
N ASP A 108 12.39 14.34 -4.12
CA ASP A 108 11.11 14.93 -4.54
C ASP A 108 9.96 13.90 -4.73
N GLY A 109 9.25 13.60 -3.64
CA GLY A 109 8.12 12.67 -3.63
C GLY A 109 8.42 11.20 -3.29
N GLY A 110 9.66 10.80 -3.02
CA GLY A 110 10.09 9.41 -2.73
C GLY A 110 9.74 8.90 -1.32
N LEU A 111 10.20 7.68 -1.01
CA LEU A 111 10.13 7.13 0.36
C LEU A 111 11.18 7.83 1.23
N PRO A 112 10.88 8.12 2.51
CA PRO A 112 11.80 8.81 3.42
C PRO A 112 12.80 7.86 4.10
N TYR A 113 13.00 6.65 3.57
CA TYR A 113 13.89 5.67 4.16
C TYR A 113 14.44 4.70 3.11
N ASP A 114 15.64 4.19 3.40
CA ASP A 114 16.22 2.98 2.82
C ASP A 114 16.01 1.80 3.79
N PHE A 115 16.43 0.60 3.38
CA PHE A 115 16.28 -0.62 4.19
C PHE A 115 17.65 -1.15 4.64
N SER A 116 17.75 -1.48 5.93
CA SER A 116 18.96 -2.05 6.52
C SER A 116 19.25 -3.43 5.96
N ALA A 117 20.33 -3.55 5.17
CA ALA A 117 20.76 -4.81 4.57
C ALA A 117 21.05 -5.90 5.62
N SER A 118 21.62 -5.55 6.77
CA SER A 118 21.92 -6.53 7.82
C SER A 118 20.64 -7.08 8.46
N THR A 119 19.66 -6.21 8.74
CA THR A 119 18.36 -6.62 9.28
C THR A 119 17.56 -7.42 8.25
N ALA A 120 17.52 -6.97 6.99
CA ALA A 120 16.83 -7.67 5.90
C ALA A 120 17.39 -9.08 5.69
N ARG A 121 18.73 -9.22 5.62
CA ARG A 121 19.40 -10.51 5.49
C ARG A 121 19.08 -11.43 6.66
N GLN A 122 19.19 -10.93 7.89
CA GLN A 122 18.88 -11.71 9.09
C GLN A 122 17.46 -12.31 9.02
N ILE A 123 16.45 -11.49 8.73
CA ILE A 123 15.05 -11.95 8.67
C ILE A 123 14.86 -12.95 7.53
N ALA A 124 15.46 -12.67 6.36
CA ALA A 124 15.35 -13.53 5.19
C ALA A 124 16.00 -14.90 5.41
N ASP A 125 17.14 -14.95 6.09
CA ASP A 125 17.83 -16.19 6.44
C ASP A 125 17.08 -16.98 7.52
N GLU A 126 16.59 -16.31 8.57
CA GLU A 126 15.80 -16.93 9.64
C GLU A 126 14.52 -17.61 9.11
N LEU A 127 13.85 -16.99 8.15
CA LEU A 127 12.62 -17.50 7.55
C LEU A 127 12.84 -18.26 6.25
N VAL A 128 14.07 -18.36 5.76
CA VAL A 128 14.45 -18.97 4.48
C VAL A 128 13.55 -18.48 3.34
N VAL A 129 13.55 -17.15 3.14
CA VAL A 129 12.81 -16.48 2.06
C VAL A 129 13.75 -15.76 1.09
N ASP A 130 13.30 -15.55 -0.14
CA ASP A 130 14.09 -14.85 -1.16
C ASP A 130 13.99 -13.33 -1.02
N ALA A 131 12.81 -12.84 -0.61
CA ALA A 131 12.52 -11.42 -0.45
C ALA A 131 11.53 -11.16 0.68
N LEU A 132 11.42 -9.89 1.07
CA LEU A 132 10.54 -9.41 2.11
C LEU A 132 9.56 -8.37 1.54
N LEU A 133 8.26 -8.54 1.79
CA LEU A 133 7.23 -7.55 1.55
C LEU A 133 7.07 -6.69 2.81
N VAL A 134 7.35 -5.40 2.66
CA VAL A 134 7.25 -4.40 3.72
C VAL A 134 6.11 -3.45 3.40
N VAL A 135 5.15 -3.34 4.33
CA VAL A 135 4.08 -2.34 4.27
C VAL A 135 4.30 -1.36 5.41
N THR A 136 4.34 -0.06 5.10
CA THR A 136 4.64 0.99 6.08
C THR A 136 3.60 2.11 6.01
N LEU A 137 3.05 2.46 7.16
CA LEU A 137 2.23 3.65 7.34
C LEU A 137 3.10 4.79 7.85
N HIS A 138 3.09 5.92 7.14
CA HIS A 138 3.89 7.10 7.50
C HIS A 138 3.12 8.39 7.22
N GLY A 139 3.39 9.43 8.00
CA GLY A 139 2.78 10.74 7.87
C GLY A 139 3.46 11.59 6.80
N ARG A 140 2.66 12.29 6.00
CA ARG A 140 3.14 13.27 5.03
C ARG A 140 2.12 14.37 4.81
N GLU A 141 2.63 15.58 4.65
CA GLU A 141 1.86 16.70 4.15
C GLU A 141 1.79 16.63 2.62
N VAL A 142 0.57 16.59 2.06
CA VAL A 142 0.33 16.49 0.63
C VAL A 142 -0.61 17.61 0.21
N VAL A 143 -0.19 18.43 -0.76
CA VAL A 143 -1.08 19.42 -1.37
C VAL A 143 -2.15 18.68 -2.18
N GLU A 144 -3.40 18.82 -1.77
CA GLU A 144 -4.53 18.20 -2.43
C GLU A 144 -5.62 19.22 -2.69
N ARG A 145 -6.42 18.98 -3.73
CA ARG A 145 -7.67 19.69 -3.97
C ARG A 145 -8.84 18.88 -3.45
N ARG A 146 -9.59 19.42 -2.49
CA ARG A 146 -10.79 18.79 -1.94
C ARG A 146 -12.03 19.63 -2.21
N TRP A 147 -13.09 18.96 -2.62
CA TRP A 147 -14.35 19.57 -2.98
C TRP A 147 -15.34 19.51 -1.82
N ASP A 148 -16.24 20.49 -1.76
CA ASP A 148 -17.40 20.43 -0.89
C ASP A 148 -18.40 19.35 -1.36
N ARG A 149 -19.46 19.11 -0.59
CA ARG A 149 -20.48 18.11 -0.92
C ARG A 149 -21.22 18.41 -2.23
N THR A 150 -21.37 19.69 -2.57
CA THR A 150 -22.05 20.12 -3.79
C THR A 150 -21.15 20.09 -5.03
N ARG A 151 -19.82 19.97 -4.83
CA ARG A 151 -18.76 20.08 -5.83
C ARG A 151 -18.74 21.43 -6.55
N LEU A 152 -19.27 22.48 -5.93
CA LEU A 152 -19.24 23.83 -6.46
C LEU A 152 -18.03 24.61 -5.92
N ASN A 153 -17.55 24.23 -4.74
CA ASN A 153 -16.42 24.86 -4.08
C ASN A 153 -15.30 23.85 -3.85
N PHE A 154 -14.06 24.33 -3.86
CA PHE A 154 -12.91 23.52 -3.49
C PHE A 154 -11.93 24.31 -2.63
N LEU A 155 -11.12 23.57 -1.88
CA LEU A 155 -9.95 24.08 -1.20
C LEU A 155 -8.75 23.27 -1.68
N GLU A 156 -7.73 23.98 -2.16
CA GLU A 156 -6.41 23.42 -2.45
C GLU A 156 -5.47 23.85 -1.32
N ALA A 157 -4.98 22.89 -0.55
CA ALA A 157 -4.19 23.15 0.65
C ALA A 157 -3.27 21.97 0.96
N PRO A 158 -2.20 22.18 1.75
CA PRO A 158 -1.43 21.09 2.33
C PRO A 158 -2.26 20.33 3.37
N TYR A 159 -2.51 19.05 3.13
CA TYR A 159 -3.22 18.17 4.07
C TYR A 159 -2.27 17.18 4.72
N ASN A 160 -2.38 17.05 6.04
CA ASN A 160 -1.74 15.98 6.79
C ASN A 160 -2.47 14.66 6.54
N ASN A 161 -1.76 13.71 5.94
CA ASN A 161 -2.26 12.40 5.62
C ASN A 161 -1.32 11.33 6.18
N VAL A 162 -1.89 10.16 6.49
CA VAL A 162 -1.12 8.91 6.58
C VAL A 162 -1.14 8.26 5.20
N LEU A 163 0.04 7.92 4.71
CA LEU A 163 0.25 7.21 3.46
C LEU A 163 0.64 5.76 3.76
N ALA A 164 0.19 4.84 2.90
CA ALA A 164 0.63 3.46 2.88
C ALA A 164 1.63 3.26 1.74
N ALA A 165 2.87 2.95 2.10
CA ALA A 165 3.88 2.43 1.19
C ALA A 165 3.89 0.91 1.24
N ALA A 166 4.11 0.27 0.10
CA ALA A 166 4.37 -1.17 0.03
C ALA A 166 5.50 -1.44 -0.96
N VAL A 167 6.49 -2.21 -0.51
CA VAL A 167 7.68 -2.55 -1.29
C VAL A 167 8.08 -4.01 -1.08
N VAL A 168 8.69 -4.62 -2.10
CA VAL A 168 9.42 -5.88 -1.94
C VAL A 168 10.90 -5.57 -1.97
N ILE A 169 11.63 -6.01 -0.96
CA ILE A 169 13.08 -5.88 -0.84
C ILE A 169 13.76 -7.24 -0.88
N ASP A 170 14.96 -7.30 -1.44
CA ASP A 170 15.82 -8.49 -1.35
C ASP A 170 16.56 -8.58 0.00
N ARG A 171 17.44 -9.58 0.11
CA ARG A 171 18.27 -9.81 1.31
C ARG A 171 19.29 -8.70 1.57
N ASP A 172 19.60 -7.89 0.57
CA ASP A 172 20.55 -6.78 0.67
C ASP A 172 19.84 -5.44 0.91
N GLY A 173 18.51 -5.47 1.14
CA GLY A 173 17.69 -4.29 1.36
C GLY A 173 17.37 -3.51 0.09
N GLN A 174 17.67 -4.05 -1.09
CA GLN A 174 17.38 -3.39 -2.37
C GLN A 174 15.91 -3.56 -2.72
N ILE A 175 15.29 -2.47 -3.16
CA ILE A 175 13.89 -2.49 -3.57
C ILE A 175 13.76 -3.12 -4.95
N LEU A 176 13.11 -4.28 -5.03
CA LEU A 176 12.82 -5.00 -6.27
C LEU A 176 11.49 -4.56 -6.90
N TRP A 177 10.53 -4.16 -6.07
CA TRP A 177 9.19 -3.75 -6.50
C TRP A 177 8.57 -2.75 -5.53
N ARG A 178 7.71 -1.85 -6.04
CA ARG A 178 6.94 -0.87 -5.26
C ARG A 178 5.52 -0.76 -5.75
N LEU A 179 4.56 -0.50 -4.86
CA LEU A 179 3.15 -0.35 -5.24
C LEU A 179 2.87 0.90 -6.09
N ASP A 180 3.51 2.03 -5.80
CA ASP A 180 3.34 3.28 -6.52
C ASP A 180 4.70 3.99 -6.71
N GLU A 181 4.81 4.80 -7.76
CA GLU A 181 5.87 5.79 -7.95
C GLU A 181 5.62 6.93 -6.94
N GLY A 182 6.47 7.06 -5.93
CA GLY A 182 6.37 8.09 -4.89
C GLY A 182 6.18 7.55 -3.47
N ALA A 183 5.84 8.40 -2.52
CA ALA A 183 5.85 8.06 -1.09
C ALA A 183 4.85 6.96 -0.73
N GLY A 184 3.82 6.75 -1.53
CA GLY A 184 2.81 5.73 -1.31
C GLY A 184 1.42 6.28 -1.58
N ALA A 185 0.43 5.43 -1.37
CA ALA A 185 -0.95 5.82 -1.55
C ALA A 185 -1.53 6.43 -0.29
N LYS A 186 -2.46 7.37 -0.46
CA LYS A 186 -3.25 7.87 0.66
C LYS A 186 -3.97 6.71 1.37
N PHE A 187 -3.69 6.57 2.65
CA PHE A 187 -4.33 5.58 3.52
C PHE A 187 -5.39 6.21 4.40
N LEU A 188 -5.06 7.31 5.09
CA LEU A 188 -5.98 7.99 5.98
C LEU A 188 -5.76 9.51 5.88
N ALA A 189 -6.84 10.26 5.71
CA ALA A 189 -6.79 11.71 5.87
C ALA A 189 -6.90 12.07 7.35
N LEU A 190 -5.98 12.88 7.88
CA LEU A 190 -6.07 13.36 9.28
C LEU A 190 -6.78 14.70 9.37
N GLN A 191 -6.91 15.41 8.25
CA GLN A 191 -7.57 16.71 8.19
C GLN A 191 -8.72 16.71 7.19
N TYR A 192 -9.66 17.62 7.36
CA TYR A 192 -10.75 17.91 6.42
C TYR A 192 -11.01 19.42 6.33
N PRO A 193 -11.44 19.92 5.16
CA PRO A 193 -11.91 21.31 5.01
C PRO A 193 -13.31 21.47 5.62
N ASP A 194 -13.51 22.46 6.48
CA ASP A 194 -14.82 22.76 7.07
C ASP A 194 -15.61 23.77 6.22
N PHE A 195 -16.12 23.29 5.08
CA PHE A 195 -16.94 24.10 4.18
C PHE A 195 -18.26 24.51 4.80
N ASP A 196 -18.88 23.64 5.61
CA ASP A 196 -20.18 23.89 6.23
C ASP A 196 -20.07 25.04 7.23
N GLU A 197 -19.08 25.02 8.13
CA GLU A 197 -18.85 26.11 9.08
C GLU A 197 -18.52 27.44 8.38
N ALA A 198 -17.69 27.41 7.33
CA ALA A 198 -17.37 28.61 6.55
C ALA A 198 -18.63 29.20 5.88
N PHE A 199 -19.48 28.34 5.31
CA PHE A 199 -20.73 28.75 4.67
C PHE A 199 -21.71 29.41 5.66
N TYR A 200 -21.99 28.77 6.80
CA TYR A 200 -22.95 29.29 7.76
C TYR A 200 -22.46 30.56 8.47
N ASN A 201 -21.15 30.70 8.67
CA ASN A 201 -20.56 31.90 9.27
C ASN A 201 -20.25 33.02 8.26
N LYS A 202 -20.54 32.81 6.96
CA LYS A 202 -20.15 33.72 5.87
C LYS A 202 -18.67 34.10 5.94
N ALA A 203 -17.82 33.14 6.27
CA ALA A 203 -16.39 33.37 6.38
C ALA A 203 -15.75 33.43 4.99
N ASP A 204 -14.77 34.32 4.81
CA ASP A 204 -14.06 34.47 3.54
C ASP A 204 -13.10 33.31 3.24
N ALA A 205 -12.76 32.48 4.24
CA ALA A 205 -11.81 31.39 4.10
C ALA A 205 -12.28 30.09 4.78
N VAL A 206 -12.11 28.97 4.08
CA VAL A 206 -12.37 27.62 4.60
C VAL A 206 -11.19 27.18 5.47
N ARG A 207 -11.48 26.73 6.69
CA ARG A 207 -10.45 26.27 7.64
C ARG A 207 -10.23 24.78 7.51
N LEU A 208 -8.98 24.35 7.69
CA LEU A 208 -8.64 22.95 7.89
C LEU A 208 -8.83 22.57 9.35
N LYS A 209 -9.53 21.45 9.59
CA LYS A 209 -9.71 20.86 10.92
C LYS A 209 -9.15 19.45 10.93
N PHE A 210 -8.61 19.05 12.08
CA PHE A 210 -8.19 17.67 12.31
C PHE A 210 -9.40 16.79 12.66
N LEU A 211 -9.37 15.53 12.21
CA LEU A 211 -10.30 14.52 12.70
C LEU A 211 -10.06 14.32 14.20
N THR A 212 -11.11 14.07 14.98
CA THR A 212 -10.91 13.62 16.35
C THR A 212 -10.35 12.19 16.36
N PRO A 213 -9.69 11.74 17.45
CA PRO A 213 -9.27 10.35 17.58
C PRO A 213 -10.41 9.35 17.37
N GLN A 214 -11.62 9.67 17.86
CA GLN A 214 -12.82 8.88 17.59
C GLN A 214 -13.19 8.86 16.10
N GLY A 215 -13.01 9.98 15.39
CA GLY A 215 -13.17 10.04 13.95
C GLY A 215 -12.18 9.14 13.23
N VAL A 216 -10.90 9.19 13.63
CA VAL A 216 -9.83 8.31 13.12
C VAL A 216 -10.17 6.84 13.35
N GLU A 217 -10.57 6.48 14.58
CA GLU A 217 -10.96 5.10 14.93
C GLU A 217 -12.11 4.60 14.05
N ARG A 218 -13.19 5.39 13.91
CA ARG A 218 -14.32 5.03 13.04
C ARG A 218 -13.89 4.86 11.58
N THR A 219 -12.97 5.68 11.09
CA THR A 219 -12.45 5.54 9.72
C THR A 219 -11.60 4.27 9.57
N LEU A 220 -10.79 3.91 10.57
CA LEU A 220 -10.01 2.67 10.58
C LEU A 220 -10.88 1.41 10.72
N GLU A 221 -12.09 1.53 11.25
CA GLU A 221 -13.08 0.45 11.38
C GLU A 221 -14.11 0.40 10.26
N GLU A 222 -14.16 1.40 9.38
CA GLU A 222 -15.17 1.50 8.32
C GLU A 222 -15.20 0.20 7.51
N PRO A 223 -16.29 -0.58 7.53
CA PRO A 223 -16.35 -1.85 6.83
C PRO A 223 -16.29 -1.64 5.32
N GLY A 224 -15.54 -2.49 4.63
CA GLY A 224 -15.50 -2.51 3.17
C GLY A 224 -16.76 -3.12 2.55
N GLY A 225 -17.02 -2.83 1.28
CA GLY A 225 -18.08 -3.46 0.51
C GLY A 225 -18.88 -2.51 -0.38
N GLY A 226 -19.24 -2.98 -1.57
CA GLY A 226 -20.19 -2.29 -2.43
C GLY A 226 -21.64 -2.54 -2.00
N LEU A 227 -22.60 -1.94 -2.72
CA LEU A 227 -24.05 -2.09 -2.49
C LEU A 227 -24.56 -3.55 -2.47
N LEU A 228 -23.77 -4.52 -2.95
CA LEU A 228 -24.16 -5.92 -3.14
C LEU A 228 -23.44 -6.93 -2.22
N ALA A 229 -22.37 -6.54 -1.53
CA ALA A 229 -21.65 -7.42 -0.61
C ALA A 229 -21.04 -6.61 0.52
N ARG A 230 -21.50 -6.83 1.76
CA ARG A 230 -20.89 -6.26 2.97
C ARG A 230 -19.72 -7.13 3.38
N SER A 231 -18.50 -6.60 3.32
CA SER A 231 -17.35 -7.18 3.98
C SER A 231 -17.32 -6.65 5.41
N THR A 232 -17.06 -7.51 6.40
CA THR A 232 -16.80 -7.07 7.77
C THR A 232 -15.35 -6.57 7.94
N TYR A 233 -14.51 -6.73 6.92
CA TYR A 233 -13.13 -6.31 6.96
C TYR A 233 -12.99 -4.81 6.70
N PRO A 234 -12.12 -4.09 7.43
CA PRO A 234 -11.98 -2.65 7.25
C PRO A 234 -11.51 -2.26 5.84
N LYS A 235 -12.19 -1.25 5.29
CA LYS A 235 -12.06 -0.81 3.90
C LYS A 235 -10.65 -0.37 3.53
N LEU A 236 -10.02 0.47 4.36
CA LEU A 236 -8.69 1.02 4.07
C LEU A 236 -7.64 -0.08 3.88
N TYR A 237 -7.63 -1.08 4.77
CA TYR A 237 -6.71 -2.21 4.67
C TYR A 237 -7.07 -3.11 3.49
N ALA A 238 -8.36 -3.38 3.24
CA ALA A 238 -8.80 -4.15 2.08
C ALA A 238 -8.31 -3.51 0.77
N GLU A 239 -8.49 -2.21 0.59
CA GLU A 239 -8.10 -1.49 -0.61
C GLU A 239 -6.59 -1.55 -0.86
N VAL A 240 -5.77 -1.34 0.18
CA VAL A 240 -4.31 -1.47 0.07
C VAL A 240 -3.92 -2.91 -0.27
N PHE A 241 -4.46 -3.90 0.42
CA PHE A 241 -4.07 -5.30 0.21
C PHE A 241 -4.51 -5.86 -1.13
N GLU A 242 -5.70 -5.49 -1.60
CA GLU A 242 -6.18 -5.88 -2.93
C GLU A 242 -5.34 -5.22 -4.04
N ARG A 243 -4.87 -3.99 -3.83
CA ARG A 243 -3.94 -3.34 -4.76
C ARG A 243 -2.59 -4.05 -4.77
N ILE A 244 -2.01 -4.35 -3.61
CA ILE A 244 -0.78 -5.14 -3.49
C ILE A 244 -0.96 -6.49 -4.19
N GLY A 245 -2.00 -7.25 -3.84
CA GLY A 245 -2.27 -8.56 -4.41
C GLY A 245 -2.48 -8.55 -5.94
N ARG A 246 -3.10 -7.50 -6.50
CA ARG A 246 -3.24 -7.34 -7.96
C ARG A 246 -1.93 -6.96 -8.64
N SER A 247 -1.14 -6.09 -8.01
CA SER A 247 0.11 -5.55 -8.56
C SER A 247 1.26 -6.57 -8.61
N LEU A 248 1.33 -7.42 -7.59
CA LEU A 248 2.40 -8.39 -7.41
C LEU A 248 2.15 -9.70 -8.14
N LYS A 249 1.01 -9.89 -8.85
CA LYS A 249 0.76 -11.12 -9.60
C LYS A 249 1.88 -11.35 -10.60
N PRO A 250 2.76 -12.33 -10.43
CA PRO A 250 3.69 -12.76 -11.47
C PRO A 250 2.86 -13.47 -12.53
N GLY A 251 3.27 -13.38 -13.80
CA GLY A 251 2.59 -14.11 -14.86
C GLY A 251 2.45 -15.58 -14.46
N VAL A 252 1.25 -16.14 -14.54
CA VAL A 252 0.98 -17.54 -14.23
C VAL A 252 1.96 -18.41 -15.03
N ILE A 253 3.01 -18.95 -14.39
CA ILE A 253 3.87 -19.95 -14.99
C ILE A 253 3.06 -21.26 -15.02
N ARG A 254 2.17 -21.37 -16.01
CA ARG A 254 1.69 -22.67 -16.47
C ARG A 254 2.74 -23.27 -17.40
N SER A 255 3.78 -23.85 -16.83
CA SER A 255 4.62 -24.83 -17.53
C SER A 255 4.67 -26.13 -16.74
N TRP A 256 3.50 -26.73 -16.48
CA TRP A 256 3.44 -28.17 -16.29
C TRP A 256 3.49 -28.81 -17.68
N ARG A 257 4.70 -29.18 -18.14
CA ARG A 257 4.85 -30.20 -19.19
C ARG A 257 4.86 -31.55 -18.46
N PRO A 258 3.86 -32.43 -18.64
CA PRO A 258 4.02 -33.81 -18.23
C PRO A 258 5.21 -34.39 -19.01
N ALA A 259 6.08 -35.12 -18.33
CA ALA A 259 7.18 -35.85 -18.97
C ALA A 259 6.59 -36.73 -20.08
N ALA A 260 7.09 -36.54 -21.30
CA ALA A 260 6.81 -37.46 -22.38
C ALA A 260 7.25 -38.86 -21.92
N ARG A 261 6.31 -39.81 -21.87
CA ARG A 261 6.68 -41.21 -21.62
C ARG A 261 7.61 -41.65 -22.75
N PRO A 262 8.68 -42.41 -22.47
CA PRO A 262 9.43 -43.06 -23.52
C PRO A 262 8.47 -43.95 -24.32
N GLN A 263 8.54 -43.85 -25.65
CA GLN A 263 7.92 -44.82 -26.53
C GLN A 263 8.73 -46.11 -26.41
N GLU A 264 8.08 -47.17 -25.92
CA GLU A 264 8.51 -48.55 -26.14
C GLU A 264 7.89 -49.07 -27.44
#